data_AF-A0A2D2DN35-F1
#
_entry.id   AF-A0A2D2DN35-F1
#
_cell.length_a   1.000
_cell.length_b   1.000
_cell.length_c   1.000
_cell.angle_alpha   90.00
_cell.angle_beta   90.00
_cell.angle_gamma   90.00
#
_symmetry.space_group_name_H-M   'P 1'
#
loop_
_entity.id
_entity.type
_entity.pdbx_description
1 polymer ?
#
loop_
_entity_poly.entity_id
_entity_poly.type
_entity_poly.pdbx_seq_one_letter_code
_entity_poly.pdbx_strand_id
1 'polypeptide(L)'
;MDQRAQAAIAEANKQFAAGDFKAVIAHLNTSKAIDFSSAATQVQAHKLLAFSYCITKKTALCNAEAERVMLLDPGFQLPEAERSHPMWGPAFDAARKKAALPAKP
;
A
#
# COMPACT_ATOMS: atom_id res chain seq x y z
N MET A 1 -13.75 15.01 -0.51
CA MET A 1 -13.11 13.95 -1.31
C MET A 1 -12.87 12.69 -0.48
N ASP A 2 -12.49 12.82 0.79
CA ASP A 2 -12.21 11.67 1.68
C ASP A 2 -13.33 10.62 1.74
N GLN A 3 -14.60 10.99 1.79
CA GLN A 3 -15.69 10.00 1.81
C GLN A 3 -15.67 9.05 0.59
N ARG A 4 -15.34 9.58 -0.60
CA ARG A 4 -15.22 8.76 -1.82
C ARG A 4 -13.98 7.87 -1.79
N ALA A 5 -12.88 8.38 -1.25
CA ALA A 5 -11.65 7.61 -1.05
C ALA A 5 -11.85 6.47 -0.04
N GLN A 6 -12.55 6.74 1.06
CA GLN A 6 -12.93 5.74 2.05
C GLN A 6 -13.85 4.67 1.46
N ALA A 7 -14.82 5.05 0.62
CA ALA A 7 -15.66 4.09 -0.08
C ALA A 7 -14.84 3.18 -1.03
N ALA A 8 -13.87 3.74 -1.75
CA ALA A 8 -12.97 2.96 -2.61
C ALA A 8 -12.11 1.97 -1.81
N ILE A 9 -11.57 2.41 -0.66
CA ILE A 9 -10.80 1.54 0.24
C ILE A 9 -11.69 0.45 0.84
N ALA A 10 -12.92 0.77 1.25
CA ALA A 10 -13.85 -0.21 1.79
C ALA A 10 -14.16 -1.31 0.77
N GLU A 11 -14.37 -0.94 -0.49
CA GLU A 11 -14.57 -1.91 -1.57
C GLU A 11 -13.31 -2.73 -1.86
N ALA A 12 -12.14 -2.09 -1.93
CA ALA A 12 -10.87 -2.79 -2.08
C ALA A 12 -10.61 -3.80 -0.94
N ASN A 13 -10.97 -3.47 0.30
CA ASN A 13 -10.85 -4.41 1.42
C ASN A 13 -11.74 -5.65 1.24
N LYS A 14 -12.97 -5.49 0.74
CA LYS A 14 -13.85 -6.63 0.44
C LYS A 14 -13.25 -7.52 -0.63
N GLN A 15 -12.74 -6.93 -1.71
CA GLN A 15 -12.08 -7.66 -2.79
C GLN A 15 -10.82 -8.39 -2.30
N PHE A 16 -10.02 -7.73 -1.47
CA PHE A 16 -8.82 -8.32 -0.86
C PHE A 16 -9.18 -9.52 0.02
N ALA A 17 -10.20 -9.38 0.89
CA ALA A 17 -10.68 -10.46 1.74
C ALA A 17 -11.28 -11.63 0.94
N ALA A 18 -11.86 -11.36 -0.23
CA ALA A 18 -12.34 -12.38 -1.17
C ALA A 18 -11.21 -13.05 -1.99
N GLY A 19 -9.97 -12.59 -1.86
CA GLY A 19 -8.83 -13.07 -2.64
C GLY A 19 -8.76 -12.51 -4.06
N ASP A 20 -9.60 -11.54 -4.41
CA ASP A 20 -9.58 -10.89 -5.73
C ASP A 20 -8.58 -9.72 -5.76
N PHE A 21 -7.30 -10.07 -5.66
CA PHE A 21 -6.20 -9.09 -5.66
C PHE A 21 -6.10 -8.33 -6.99
N LYS A 22 -6.58 -8.91 -8.10
CA LYS A 22 -6.59 -8.23 -9.40
C LYS A 22 -7.65 -7.13 -9.42
N ALA A 23 -8.84 -7.37 -8.84
CA ALA A 23 -9.85 -6.34 -8.68
C ALA A 23 -9.36 -5.21 -7.78
N VAL A 24 -8.69 -5.52 -6.66
CA VAL A 24 -8.09 -4.49 -5.77
C VAL A 24 -7.18 -3.55 -6.56
N ILE A 25 -6.26 -4.13 -7.34
CA ILE A 25 -5.31 -3.38 -8.17
C ILE A 25 -6.05 -2.49 -9.18
N ALA A 26 -6.98 -3.05 -9.93
CA ALA A 26 -7.73 -2.30 -10.94
C ALA A 26 -8.57 -1.17 -10.32
N HIS A 27 -9.22 -1.45 -9.19
CA HIS A 27 -10.09 -0.52 -8.49
C HIS A 27 -9.31 0.67 -7.91
N LEU A 28 -8.23 0.41 -7.17
CA LEU A 28 -7.46 1.48 -6.52
C LEU A 28 -6.65 2.32 -7.52
N ASN A 29 -6.09 1.71 -8.58
CA ASN A 29 -5.36 2.46 -9.62
C ASN A 29 -6.25 3.45 -10.40
N THR A 30 -7.56 3.22 -10.45
CA THR A 30 -8.51 4.09 -11.17
C THR A 30 -9.22 5.08 -10.25
N SER A 31 -9.02 4.95 -8.93
CA SER A 31 -9.69 5.76 -7.91
C SER A 31 -8.96 7.08 -7.66
N LYS A 32 -9.19 8.07 -8.52
CA LYS A 32 -8.62 9.44 -8.37
C LYS A 32 -8.94 10.13 -7.05
N ALA A 33 -9.96 9.67 -6.32
CA ALA A 33 -10.29 10.21 -5.00
C ALA A 33 -9.18 9.96 -3.96
N ILE A 34 -8.36 8.91 -4.14
CA ILE A 34 -7.23 8.61 -3.25
C ILE A 34 -6.18 9.72 -3.33
N ASP A 35 -5.82 10.20 -4.52
CA ASP A 35 -4.76 11.19 -4.74
C ASP A 35 -4.99 12.51 -3.98
N PHE A 36 -6.26 12.87 -3.75
CA PHE A 36 -6.67 14.09 -3.06
C PHE A 36 -7.21 13.85 -1.65
N SER A 37 -7.00 12.65 -1.10
CA SER A 37 -7.42 12.27 0.26
C SER A 37 -6.33 12.56 1.29
N SER A 38 -6.68 12.47 2.57
CA SER A 38 -5.72 12.56 3.67
C SER A 38 -4.56 11.56 3.53
N ALA A 39 -3.38 11.91 4.07
CA ALA A 39 -2.21 11.03 4.05
C ALA A 39 -2.52 9.63 4.62
N ALA A 40 -3.28 9.56 5.71
CA ALA A 40 -3.71 8.29 6.31
C ALA A 40 -4.54 7.43 5.35
N THR A 41 -5.42 8.06 4.56
CA THR A 41 -6.25 7.37 3.56
C THR A 41 -5.39 6.88 2.39
N GLN A 42 -4.46 7.71 1.92
CA GLN A 42 -3.48 7.30 0.90
C GLN A 42 -2.62 6.13 1.37
N VAL A 43 -2.12 6.16 2.61
CA VAL A 43 -1.35 5.06 3.22
C VAL A 43 -2.14 3.75 3.20
N GLN A 44 -3.42 3.78 3.58
CA GLN A 44 -4.27 2.58 3.55
C GLN A 44 -4.44 2.02 2.13
N ALA A 45 -4.67 2.89 1.14
CA ALA A 45 -4.81 2.47 -0.26
C ALA A 45 -3.50 1.89 -0.82
N HIS A 46 -2.38 2.58 -0.63
CA HIS A 46 -1.07 2.13 -1.10
C HIS A 46 -0.61 0.84 -0.38
N LYS A 47 -0.97 0.65 0.89
CA LYS A 47 -0.76 -0.62 1.61
C LYS A 47 -1.49 -1.79 0.94
N LEU A 48 -2.79 -1.62 0.62
CA LEU A 48 -3.58 -2.65 -0.06
C LEU A 48 -3.05 -2.96 -1.46
N LEU A 49 -2.64 -1.93 -2.21
CA LEU A 49 -1.97 -2.10 -3.51
C LEU A 49 -0.67 -2.86 -3.37
N ALA A 50 0.20 -2.48 -2.42
CA ALA A 50 1.45 -3.18 -2.15
C ALA A 50 1.19 -4.67 -1.92
N PHE A 51 0.33 -5.02 -0.96
CA PHE A 51 0.01 -6.41 -0.66
C PHE A 51 -0.51 -7.18 -1.87
N SER A 52 -1.45 -6.58 -2.61
CA SER A 52 -2.04 -7.19 -3.80
C SER A 52 -1.01 -7.42 -4.90
N TYR A 53 -0.08 -6.48 -5.11
CA TYR A 53 1.04 -6.66 -6.05
C TYR A 53 2.03 -7.71 -5.59
N CYS A 54 2.33 -7.78 -4.30
CA CYS A 54 3.21 -8.81 -3.77
C CYS A 54 2.59 -10.18 -4.07
N ILE A 55 1.35 -10.44 -3.62
CA ILE A 55 0.66 -11.73 -3.82
C ILE A 55 0.56 -12.11 -5.32
N THR A 56 0.32 -11.13 -6.19
CA THR A 56 0.25 -11.35 -7.65
C THR A 56 1.61 -11.42 -8.33
N LYS A 57 2.71 -11.51 -7.57
CA LYS A 57 4.10 -11.66 -8.01
C LYS A 57 4.61 -10.50 -8.87
N LYS A 58 4.04 -9.30 -8.71
CA LYS A 58 4.50 -8.06 -9.36
C LYS A 58 5.46 -7.31 -8.45
N THR A 59 6.63 -7.89 -8.20
CA THR A 59 7.59 -7.44 -7.17
C THR A 59 8.01 -5.97 -7.30
N ALA A 60 8.25 -5.49 -8.52
CA ALA A 60 8.64 -4.08 -8.74
C ALA A 60 7.55 -3.10 -8.27
N LEU A 61 6.27 -3.40 -8.55
CA LEU A 61 5.15 -2.57 -8.12
C LEU A 61 4.89 -2.74 -6.62
N CYS A 62 4.97 -3.96 -6.08
CA CYS A 62 4.92 -4.24 -4.64
C CYS A 62 5.89 -3.34 -3.85
N ASN A 63 7.15 -3.27 -4.29
CA ASN A 63 8.16 -2.42 -3.67
C ASN A 63 7.85 -0.92 -3.84
N ALA A 64 7.45 -0.48 -5.03
CA ALA A 64 7.11 0.92 -5.28
C ALA A 64 5.95 1.42 -4.40
N GLU A 65 4.92 0.60 -4.20
CA GLU A 65 3.79 0.94 -3.33
C GLU A 65 4.20 0.95 -1.84
N ALA A 66 5.06 0.01 -1.41
CA ALA A 66 5.60 0.01 -0.05
C ALA A 66 6.47 1.26 0.22
N GLU A 67 7.28 1.67 -0.75
CA GLU A 67 8.03 2.93 -0.69
C GLU A 67 7.09 4.14 -0.62
N ARG A 68 6.01 4.14 -1.40
CA ARG A 68 5.01 5.20 -1.37
C ARG A 68 4.36 5.34 0.00
N VAL A 69 4.06 4.22 0.67
CA VAL A 69 3.58 4.24 2.07
C VAL A 69 4.60 4.94 2.97
N MET A 70 5.89 4.59 2.89
CA MET A 70 6.94 5.20 3.71
C MET A 70 7.18 6.68 3.41
N LEU A 71 6.97 7.11 2.17
CA LEU A 71 7.04 8.53 1.79
C LEU A 71 5.89 9.35 2.38
N LEU A 72 4.70 8.74 2.50
CA LEU A 72 3.51 9.38 3.07
C LEU A 72 3.52 9.37 4.60
N ASP A 73 4.02 8.28 5.19
CA ASP A 73 4.17 8.10 6.63
C ASP A 73 5.51 7.39 6.93
N PRO A 74 6.59 8.14 7.18
CA PRO A 74 7.90 7.56 7.51
C PRO A 74 7.92 6.75 8.81
N GLY A 75 6.93 6.97 9.68
CA GLY A 75 6.76 6.23 10.93
C GLY A 75 5.92 4.95 10.78
N PHE A 76 5.42 4.66 9.58
CA PHE A 76 4.52 3.54 9.34
C PHE A 76 5.15 2.20 9.74
N GLN A 77 4.39 1.41 10.49
CA GLN A 77 4.76 0.06 10.88
C GLN A 77 3.64 -0.91 10.58
N LEU A 78 3.98 -2.01 9.91
CA LEU A 78 3.07 -3.15 9.80
C LEU A 78 2.80 -3.73 11.18
N PRO A 79 1.54 -4.11 11.51
CA PRO A 79 1.23 -4.99 12.62
C PRO A 79 2.07 -6.28 12.55
N GLU A 80 2.34 -6.88 13.71
CA GLU A 80 3.19 -8.07 13.82
C GLU A 80 2.73 -9.23 12.91
N ALA A 81 1.42 -9.48 12.89
CA ALA A 81 0.80 -10.51 12.07
C ALA A 81 1.02 -10.30 10.55
N GLU A 82 1.12 -9.05 10.10
CA GLU A 82 1.40 -8.72 8.71
C GLU A 82 2.91 -8.71 8.44
N ARG A 83 3.72 -8.25 9.38
CA ARG A 83 5.17 -8.15 9.22
C ARG A 83 5.86 -9.50 9.01
N SER A 84 5.32 -10.56 9.61
CA SER A 84 5.84 -11.92 9.47
C SER A 84 5.58 -12.56 8.10
N HIS A 85 4.81 -11.90 7.22
CA HIS A 85 4.49 -12.46 5.91
C HIS A 85 5.73 -12.46 5.00
N PRO A 86 6.08 -13.60 4.37
CA PRO A 86 7.37 -13.78 3.70
C PRO A 86 7.56 -12.90 2.46
N MET A 87 6.47 -12.39 1.89
CA MET A 87 6.51 -11.69 0.62
C MET A 87 6.50 -10.15 0.76
N TRP A 88 5.62 -9.60 1.59
CA TRP A 88 5.52 -8.14 1.76
C TRP A 88 6.30 -7.62 2.97
N GLY A 89 6.56 -8.43 3.99
CA GLY A 89 7.39 -8.03 5.14
C GLY A 89 8.74 -7.48 4.69
N PRO A 90 9.52 -8.22 3.86
CA PRO A 90 10.77 -7.73 3.31
C PRO A 90 10.64 -6.46 2.46
N ALA A 91 9.54 -6.30 1.72
CA ALA A 91 9.29 -5.11 0.90
C ALA A 91 9.14 -3.85 1.77
N PHE A 92 8.33 -3.92 2.83
CA PHE A 92 8.14 -2.81 3.77
C PHE A 92 9.40 -2.53 4.60
N ASP A 93 10.17 -3.56 4.94
CA ASP A 93 11.47 -3.39 5.60
C ASP A 93 12.50 -2.69 4.70
N ALA A 94 12.58 -3.07 3.42
CA ALA A 94 13.43 -2.41 2.46
C ALA A 94 13.00 -0.96 2.21
N ALA A 95 11.69 -0.71 2.05
CA ALA A 95 11.13 0.62 1.89
C ALA A 95 11.46 1.53 3.08
N ARG A 96 11.30 1.03 4.32
CA ARG A 96 11.63 1.79 5.54
C ARG A 96 13.11 2.14 5.59
N LYS A 97 14.00 1.17 5.30
CA LYS A 97 15.44 1.42 5.23
C LYS A 97 15.76 2.51 4.21
N LYS A 98 15.14 2.46 3.02
CA LYS A 98 15.33 3.47 1.97
C LYS A 98 14.87 4.86 2.40
N ALA A 99 13.71 4.96 3.06
CA ALA A 99 13.19 6.23 3.57
C ALA A 99 14.04 6.81 4.71
N ALA A 100 14.71 5.96 5.49
CA ALA A 100 15.62 6.38 6.57
C ALA A 100 17.02 6.81 6.09
N LEU A 101 17.38 6.54 4.83
CA LEU A 101 18.65 7.01 4.28
C LEU A 101 18.55 8.52 4.01
N PRO A 102 19.55 9.33 4.40
CA PRO A 102 19.57 10.74 4.03
C PRO A 102 19.57 10.85 2.51
N ALA A 103 18.67 11.69 1.97
CA ALA A 103 18.67 12.01 0.54
C ALA A 103 20.08 12.52 0.18
N LYS A 104 20.75 11.81 -0.74
CA LYS A 104 22.09 12.18 -1.19
C LYS A 104 22.04 13.61 -1.77
N PRO A 105 22.91 14.54 -1.31
CA PRO A 105 22.90 15.93 -1.76
C PRO A 105 23.24 16.06 -3.25
#